data_AF-A0A2V7PNF8-F1
#
_entry.id   AF-A0A2V7PNF8-F1
#
_cell.length_a   1.000
_cell.length_b   1.000
_cell.length_c   1.000
_cell.angle_alpha   90.00
_cell.angle_beta   90.00
_cell.angle_gamma   90.00
#
_symmetry.space_group_name_H-M   'P 1'
#
loop_
_entity.id
_entity.type
_entity.pdbx_description
1 polymer ?
#
loop_
_entity_poly.entity_id
_entity_poly.type
_entity_poly.pdbx_seq_one_letter_code
_entity_poly.pdbx_strand_id
1 'polypeptide(L)' 'MPKTSAGLLLYRHHDGGVQVLLVHPGGPFWAHKDDGVWSIPKGEFGPDEDPLAA' A
#
# COMPACT_ATOMS: atom_id res chain seq x y z
N MET A 1 1.80 6.80 20.80
CA MET A 1 1.48 5.41 20.38
C MET A 1 1.88 5.25 18.92
N PRO A 2 2.47 4.11 18.50
CA PRO A 2 2.74 3.89 17.08
C PRO A 2 1.42 3.90 16.32
N LYS A 3 1.44 4.42 15.10
CA LYS A 3 0.27 4.39 14.21
C LYS A 3 0.16 3.01 13.58
N THR A 4 -1.06 2.47 13.52
CA THR A 4 -1.32 1.19 12.88
C THR A 4 -1.78 1.44 11.44
N SER A 5 -1.35 0.58 10.52
CA SER A 5 -1.77 0.62 9.13
C SER A 5 -2.31 -0.73 8.70
N ALA A 6 -3.27 -0.69 7.78
CA ALA A 6 -3.80 -1.85 7.08
C ALA A 6 -3.66 -1.62 5.57
N GLY A 7 -3.70 -2.69 4.80
CA GLY A 7 -3.56 -2.62 3.35
C GLY A 7 -4.01 -3.89 2.67
N LEU A 8 -4.27 -3.77 1.37
CA LEU A 8 -4.71 -4.88 0.53
C LEU A 8 -3.59 -5.29 -0.41
N LEU A 9 -3.26 -6.59 -0.41
CA LEU A 9 -2.41 -7.17 -1.43
C LEU A 9 -3.25 -7.45 -2.68
N LEU A 10 -3.39 -6.43 -3.53
CA LEU A 10 -4.08 -6.58 -4.82
C LEU A 10 -3.22 -7.39 -5.77
N TYR A 11 -3.81 -8.45 -6.32
CA TYR A 11 -3.14 -9.32 -7.29
C TYR A 11 -4.08 -9.66 -8.46
N ARG A 12 -3.48 -10.04 -9.59
CA ARG A 12 -4.19 -10.62 -10.74
C ARG A 12 -3.37 -11.75 -11.35
N HIS A 13 -4.06 -12.67 -12.01
CA HIS A 13 -3.40 -13.66 -12.87
C HIS A 13 -3.31 -13.08 -14.29
N HIS A 14 -2.12 -13.09 -14.88
CA HIS A 14 -1.88 -12.58 -16.23
C HIS A 14 -0.69 -13.33 -16.85
N ASP A 15 -0.81 -13.74 -18.11
CA ASP A 15 0.21 -14.51 -18.85
C ASP A 15 0.79 -15.72 -18.07
N GLY A 16 -0.07 -16.44 -17.35
CA GLY A 16 0.35 -17.62 -16.57
C GLY A 16 1.10 -17.32 -15.28
N GLY A 17 1.22 -16.04 -14.89
CA GLY A 17 1.85 -15.59 -13.64
C GLY A 17 0.92 -14.79 -12.73
N VAL A 18 1.32 -14.66 -11.46
CA VAL A 18 0.70 -13.72 -10.51
C VAL A 18 1.41 -12.38 -10.62
N GLN A 19 0.64 -11.31 -10.82
CA GLN A 19 1.10 -9.94 -10.76
C GLN A 19 0.52 -9.26 -9.52
N VAL A 20 1.31 -8.44 -8.85
CA VAL A 20 0.91 -7.68 -7.66
C VAL A 20 0.93 -6.19 -7.99
N LEU A 21 -0.07 -5.44 -7.53
CA LEU A 21 -0.07 -3.98 -7.66
C LEU A 21 0.84 -3.36 -6.60
N LEU A 22 1.87 -2.66 -7.06
CA LEU A 22 2.69 -1.79 -6.23
C LEU A 22 2.34 -0.33 -6.49
N VAL A 23 2.28 0.44 -5.41
CA VAL A 23 2.01 1.87 -5.40
C VAL A 23 3.32 2.61 -5.13
N HIS A 24 3.62 3.60 -5.95
CA HIS A 24 4.64 4.60 -5.68
C HIS A 24 4.02 5.73 -4.84
N PRO A 25 4.55 6.03 -3.64
CA PRO A 25 4.01 7.08 -2.80
C PRO A 25 4.09 8.45 -3.50
N GLY A 26 2.95 9.13 -3.62
CA GLY A 26 2.90 10.47 -4.19
C GLY A 26 3.27 11.59 -3.21
N GLY A 27 3.31 12.82 -3.72
CA GLY A 27 3.49 14.04 -2.91
C GLY A 27 4.93 14.58 -2.90
N PRO A 28 5.13 15.83 -2.45
CA PRO A 28 6.40 16.55 -2.61
C PRO A 28 7.61 15.83 -1.99
N PHE A 29 7.39 15.09 -0.90
CA PHE A 29 8.45 14.35 -0.21
C PHE A 29 8.97 13.14 -1.02
N TRP A 30 8.13 12.53 -1.85
CA TRP A 30 8.43 11.30 -2.59
C TRP A 30 8.68 11.52 -4.09
N ALA A 31 8.51 12.75 -4.59
CA ALA A 31 8.55 13.10 -6.01
C ALA A 31 9.84 12.68 -6.76
N HIS A 32 10.96 12.49 -6.06
CA HIS A 32 12.25 12.12 -6.64
C HIS A 32 12.85 10.86 -5.99
N LYS A 33 12.02 10.05 -5.35
CA LYS A 33 12.45 8.81 -4.69
C LYS A 33 11.79 7.64 -5.42
N ASP A 34 12.58 6.76 -6.01
CA ASP A 34 12.06 5.55 -6.67
C ASP A 34 12.51 4.28 -5.95
N ASP A 35 13.78 4.20 -5.57
CA ASP A 35 14.30 2.99 -4.93
C ASP A 35 13.81 2.85 -3.48
N GLY A 36 13.28 1.68 -3.15
CA GLY A 36 12.88 1.31 -1.79
C GLY A 36 11.60 1.96 -1.27
N VAL A 37 10.85 2.71 -2.10
CA VAL A 37 9.63 3.41 -1.65
C VAL A 37 8.32 2.74 -2.09
N TRP A 38 8.39 1.80 -3.02
CA TRP A 38 7.24 1.07 -3.52
C TRP A 38 6.64 0.18 -2.42
N SER A 39 5.31 0.16 -2.34
CA SER A 39 4.59 -0.66 -1.35
C SER A 39 3.25 -1.13 -1.89
N ILE A 40 2.51 -1.93 -1.12
CA ILE A 40 1.10 -2.21 -1.42
C ILE A 40 0.23 -0.97 -1.12
N PRO A 41 -0.97 -0.86 -1.70
CA PRO A 41 -1.96 0.09 -1.23
C PRO A 41 -2.24 -0.14 0.26
N LYS A 42 -1.95 0.88 1.08
CA LYS A 42 -2.12 0.82 2.53
C LYS A 42 -2.40 2.20 3.11
N GLY A 43 -3.12 2.23 4.22
CA GLY A 43 -3.49 3.44 4.96
C GLY A 43 -3.35 3.26 6.46
N GLU A 44 -3.27 4.37 7.18
CA GLU A 44 -3.43 4.39 8.65
C GLU A 44 -4.91 4.24 8.98
N PHE A 45 -5.23 3.56 10.09
CA PHE A 45 -6.60 3.48 10.61
C PHE A 45 -6.63 3.79 12.11
N GLY A 46 -7.77 4.28 12.58
CA GLY A 46 -8.06 4.65 13.95
C GLY A 46 -8.36 3.45 14.86
N PRO A 47 -8.39 3.65 16.18
CA PRO A 47 -8.60 2.57 17.15
C PRO A 47 -9.98 1.89 17.04
N ASP A 48 -10.97 2.59 16.49
CA ASP A 48 -12.35 2.11 16.37
C ASP A 48 -12.69 1.66 14.94
N GLU A 49 -11.72 1.69 14.02
CA GLU A 49 -11.90 1.26 12.63
C GLU A 49 -11.50 -0.20 12.47
N ASP A 50 -12.34 -0.97 11.78
CA ASP A 50 -11.97 -2.32 11.36
C ASP A 50 -10.89 -2.24 10.26
N PRO A 51 -9.75 -2.93 10.40
CA PRO A 51 -8.64 -2.83 9.45
C PRO A 51 -8.99 -3.18 8.00
N LEU A 52 -10.00 -4.03 7.76
CA LEU A 52 -10.42 -4.42 6.41
C LEU A 52 -11.40 -3.41 5.80
N ALA A 53 -12.14 -2.69 6.63
CA ALA A 53 -13.12 -1.69 6.20
C ALA A 53 -12.57 -0.25 6.10
N ALA A 54 -11.36 -0.01 6.63
CA ALA A 54 -10.68 1.28 6.64
C ALA A 54 -10.11 1.71 5.27
#